data_AF-A0A2S9JB05-F1
#
_entry.id   AF-A0A2S9JB05-F1
#
_cell.length_a   1.000
_cell.length_b   1.000
_cell.length_c   1.000
_cell.angle_alpha   90.00
_cell.angle_beta   90.00
_cell.angle_gamma   90.00
#
_symmetry.space_group_name_H-M   'P 1'
#
loop_
_entity.id
_entity.type
_entity.pdbx_description
1 polymer ?
#
loop_
_entity_poly.entity_id
_entity_poly.type
_entity_poly.pdbx_seq_one_letter_code
_entity_poly.pdbx_strand_id
1 'polypeptide(L)'
;MTEFYHVGQCPSCRQGWLILQRNLTSQDLYAHCEECEMGFITPDDLIEPLNGFLAVLDQYDYETENPTKEDISRTVWANFIVKKVPSN
;
A
#
# COMPACT_ATOMS: atom_id res chain seq x y z
N MET A 1 -15.45 -2.63 -12.47
CA MET A 1 -14.28 -3.49 -12.19
C MET A 1 -13.29 -2.63 -11.45
N THR A 2 -12.88 -3.05 -10.27
CA THR A 2 -12.01 -2.25 -9.40
C THR A 2 -10.56 -2.50 -9.79
N GLU A 3 -9.83 -1.43 -10.12
CA GLU A 3 -8.43 -1.51 -10.51
C GLU A 3 -7.56 -1.28 -9.27
N PHE A 4 -6.62 -2.19 -9.02
CA PHE A 4 -5.68 -2.09 -7.91
C PHE A 4 -4.24 -1.99 -8.42
N TYR A 5 -3.41 -1.30 -7.65
CA TYR A 5 -1.98 -1.17 -7.90
C TYR A 5 -1.21 -1.77 -6.73
N HIS A 6 -0.13 -2.50 -7.02
CA HIS A 6 0.71 -3.10 -6.00
C HIS A 6 2.19 -2.83 -6.25
N VAL A 7 2.99 -2.80 -5.18
CA VAL A 7 4.43 -2.48 -5.23
C VAL A 7 5.35 -3.68 -5.01
N GLY A 8 4.78 -4.85 -4.76
CA GLY A 8 5.53 -6.09 -4.58
C GLY A 8 4.86 -7.05 -3.61
N GLN A 9 5.53 -8.16 -3.35
CA GLN A 9 5.11 -9.11 -2.32
C GLN A 9 5.44 -8.53 -0.93
N CYS A 10 4.59 -8.77 0.06
CA CYS A 10 4.79 -8.29 1.42
C CYS A 10 6.04 -8.94 2.04
N PRO A 11 7.06 -8.15 2.46
CA PRO A 11 8.28 -8.72 3.05
C PRO A 11 8.04 -9.30 4.45
N SER A 12 7.01 -8.81 5.16
CA SER A 12 6.65 -9.26 6.51
C SER A 12 6.10 -10.70 6.52
N CYS A 13 5.04 -10.97 5.75
CA CYS A 13 4.38 -12.28 5.74
C CYS A 13 4.80 -13.19 4.59
N ARG A 14 5.39 -12.63 3.52
CA ARG A 14 5.80 -13.32 2.27
C ARG A 14 4.68 -14.13 1.61
N GLN A 15 3.43 -13.76 1.84
CA GLN A 15 2.25 -14.43 1.27
C GLN A 15 1.45 -13.46 0.40
N GLY A 16 1.22 -12.26 0.92
CA GLY A 16 0.39 -11.24 0.29
C GLY A 16 1.08 -10.28 -0.66
N TRP A 17 0.27 -9.48 -1.33
CA TRP A 17 0.71 -8.32 -2.12
C TRP A 17 0.57 -7.03 -1.32
N LEU A 18 1.51 -6.11 -1.51
CA LEU A 18 1.44 -4.75 -0.99
C LEU A 18 0.63 -3.87 -1.96
N ILE A 19 -0.68 -3.75 -1.70
CA ILE A 19 -1.63 -2.94 -2.48
C ILE A 19 -1.54 -1.48 -2.03
N LEU A 20 -1.47 -0.55 -2.97
CA LEU A 20 -1.51 0.88 -2.66
C LEU A 20 -2.94 1.32 -2.37
N GLN A 21 -3.12 1.99 -1.23
CA GLN A 21 -4.38 2.59 -0.80
C GLN A 21 -4.17 4.08 -0.54
N ARG A 22 -5.16 4.90 -0.89
CA ARG A 22 -5.19 6.33 -0.57
C ARG A 22 -5.99 6.54 0.70
N ASN A 23 -5.37 7.07 1.73
CA ASN A 23 -6.03 7.52 2.95
C ASN A 23 -6.85 8.79 2.63
N LEU A 24 -8.16 8.76 2.81
CA LEU A 24 -9.04 9.90 2.51
C LEU A 24 -8.90 11.04 3.53
N THR A 25 -8.41 10.75 4.73
CA THR A 25 -8.16 11.75 5.78
C THR A 25 -6.92 12.58 5.47
N SER A 26 -5.77 11.94 5.20
CA SER A 26 -4.52 12.66 4.93
C SER A 26 -4.27 12.94 3.45
N GLN A 27 -4.97 12.25 2.56
CA GLN A 27 -4.75 12.22 1.11
C GLN A 27 -3.43 11.55 0.68
N ASP A 28 -2.69 10.94 1.62
CA ASP A 28 -1.46 10.21 1.32
C ASP A 28 -1.74 8.78 0.87
N LEU A 29 -0.76 8.20 0.15
CA LEU A 29 -0.75 6.80 -0.22
C LEU A 29 0.12 5.99 0.72
N TYR A 30 -0.36 4.81 1.09
CA TYR A 30 0.41 3.80 1.80
C TYR A 30 0.21 2.44 1.14
N ALA A 31 1.17 1.54 1.35
CA ALA A 31 1.09 0.16 0.89
C ALA A 31 0.50 -0.72 2.00
N HIS A 32 -0.47 -1.56 1.67
CA HIS A 32 -1.20 -2.41 2.61
C HIS A 32 -1.21 -3.86 2.12
N CYS A 33 -0.96 -4.82 3.03
CA CYS A 33 -1.12 -6.24 2.78
C CYS A 33 -2.34 -6.79 3.52
N GLU A 34 -3.36 -7.23 2.78
CA GLU A 34 -4.61 -7.77 3.34
C GLU A 34 -4.45 -9.12 4.07
N GLU A 35 -3.35 -9.84 3.84
CA GLU A 35 -3.12 -11.15 4.48
C GLU A 35 -2.58 -11.05 5.90
N CYS A 36 -1.86 -9.96 6.21
CA CYS A 36 -1.24 -9.76 7.53
C CYS A 36 -1.54 -8.38 8.12
N GLU A 37 -2.35 -7.59 7.44
CA GLU A 37 -2.80 -6.26 7.83
C GLU A 37 -1.65 -5.25 8.05
N MET A 38 -0.47 -5.52 7.48
CA MET A 38 0.68 -4.62 7.59
C MET A 38 0.58 -3.50 6.57
N GLY A 39 0.66 -2.26 7.07
CA GLY A 39 0.77 -1.02 6.32
C GLY A 39 2.19 -0.43 6.34
N PHE A 40 2.59 0.23 5.26
CA PHE A 40 3.87 0.92 5.09
C PHE A 40 3.63 2.27 4.43
N ILE A 41 4.10 3.37 5.04
CA ILE A 41 3.81 4.73 4.56
C ILE A 41 4.70 5.07 3.37
N THR A 42 5.97 4.68 3.45
CA THR A 42 6.97 4.96 2.44
C THR A 42 7.65 3.66 1.99
N PRO A 43 8.27 3.68 0.80
CA PRO A 43 9.03 2.53 0.36
C PRO A 43 10.27 2.22 1.22
N ASP A 44 10.83 3.22 1.90
CA ASP A 44 11.97 3.04 2.79
C ASP A 44 11.61 2.17 4.00
N ASP A 45 10.32 2.14 4.38
CA ASP A 45 9.80 1.27 5.45
C ASP A 45 9.88 -0.23 5.10
N LEU A 46 10.14 -0.56 3.83
CA LEU A 46 10.34 -1.93 3.33
C LEU A 46 11.79 -2.41 3.45
N ILE A 47 12.72 -1.53 3.86
CA ILE A 47 14.14 -1.86 4.05
C ILE A 47 14.34 -2.37 5.48
N GLU A 48 15.05 -3.50 5.63
CA GLU A 48 15.28 -4.10 6.95
C GLU A 48 16.08 -3.16 7.88
N PRO A 49 15.67 -3.01 9.16
CA PRO A 49 14.48 -3.61 9.77
C PRO A 49 13.18 -2.95 9.28
N LEU A 50 12.19 -3.77 8.93
CA LEU A 50 10.89 -3.28 8.44
C LEU A 50 10.24 -2.29 9.42
N ASN A 51 9.71 -1.18 8.90
CA ASN A 51 9.07 -0.12 9.69
C ASN A 51 7.59 0.06 9.31
N GLY A 52 6.80 -1.01 9.52
CA GLY A 52 5.37 -0.99 9.23
C GLY A 52 4.49 -0.76 10.45
N PHE A 53 3.18 -0.62 10.20
CA PHE A 53 2.13 -0.54 11.21
C PHE A 53 1.04 -1.59 10.94
N LEU A 54 0.22 -1.91 11.94
CA LEU A 54 -0.97 -2.74 11.73
C LEU A 54 -2.14 -1.83 11.33
N ALA A 55 -2.61 -1.94 10.08
CA ALA A 55 -3.65 -1.11 9.50
C ALA A 55 -5.04 -1.30 10.15
N VAL A 56 -5.23 -2.40 10.87
CA VAL A 56 -6.48 -2.72 11.60
C VAL A 56 -6.56 -2.11 13.01
N LEU A 57 -5.52 -1.43 13.49
CA LEU A 57 -5.59 -0.73 14.78
C LEU A 57 -6.38 0.56 14.59
N ASP A 58 -7.24 0.94 15.55
CA ASP A 58 -8.13 2.12 15.47
C ASP A 58 -7.43 3.41 15.01
N GLN A 59 -6.16 3.62 15.38
CA GLN A 59 -5.38 4.80 14.98
C GLN A 59 -4.92 4.81 13.50
N TYR A 60 -5.06 3.66 12.83
CA TYR A 60 -4.66 3.38 11.46
C TYR A 60 -5.80 2.83 10.57
N ASP A 61 -7.01 2.64 11.12
CA ASP A 61 -8.20 2.20 10.39
C ASP A 61 -8.80 3.39 9.60
N TYR A 62 -8.13 3.70 8.49
CA TYR A 62 -8.48 4.84 7.66
C TYR A 62 -9.61 4.50 6.70
N GLU A 63 -10.50 5.47 6.46
CA GLU A 63 -11.30 5.43 5.23
C GLU A 63 -10.35 5.54 4.02
N THR A 64 -10.41 4.54 3.14
CA THR A 64 -9.51 4.45 2.00
C THR A 64 -10.22 4.25 0.68
N GLU A 65 -9.55 4.67 -0.40
CA GLU A 65 -9.92 4.34 -1.76
C GLU A 65 -8.72 3.82 -2.56
N ASN A 66 -9.01 3.22 -3.72
CA ASN A 66 -7.94 2.81 -4.63
C ASN A 66 -7.39 4.04 -5.37
N PRO A 67 -6.08 4.29 -5.31
CA PRO A 67 -5.48 5.41 -6.00
C PRO A 67 -5.49 5.20 -7.51
N THR A 68 -5.61 6.29 -8.26
CA THR A 68 -5.36 6.28 -9.70
C THR A 68 -3.86 6.25 -10.00
N LYS A 69 -3.49 5.94 -11.25
CA LYS A 69 -2.10 6.06 -11.70
C LYS A 69 -1.56 7.49 -11.55
N GLU A 70 -2.42 8.49 -11.74
CA GLU A 70 -2.04 9.89 -11.58
C GLU A 70 -1.75 10.23 -10.12
N ASP A 71 -2.58 9.75 -9.17
CA ASP A 71 -2.31 9.90 -7.74
C ASP A 71 -0.95 9.31 -7.39
N ILE A 72 -0.70 8.06 -7.81
CA ILE A 72 0.57 7.35 -7.54
C ILE A 72 1.77 8.14 -8.09
N SER A 73 1.67 8.68 -9.30
CA SER A 73 2.75 9.41 -9.97
C SER A 73 3.23 10.66 -9.21
N ARG A 74 2.42 11.17 -8.27
CA ARG A 74 2.70 12.37 -7.48
C ARG A 74 3.23 12.04 -6.08
N THR A 75 3.53 10.78 -5.78
CA THR A 75 3.95 10.32 -4.44
C THR A 75 5.34 9.70 -4.42
N VAL A 76 5.84 9.39 -3.22
CA VAL A 76 7.09 8.64 -3.00
C VAL A 76 7.08 7.25 -3.63
N TRP A 77 5.91 6.69 -3.91
CA TRP A 77 5.74 5.39 -4.56
C TRP A 77 5.93 5.42 -6.08
N ALA A 78 5.99 6.60 -6.71
CA ALA A 78 6.05 6.75 -8.17
C ALA A 78 7.25 6.04 -8.82
N ASN A 79 8.37 5.92 -8.10
CA ASN A 79 9.61 5.30 -8.60
C ASN A 79 9.68 3.78 -8.37
N PHE A 80 8.69 3.20 -7.71
CA PHE A 80 8.66 1.76 -7.44
C PHE A 80 8.02 1.00 -8.61
N ILE A 81 8.29 -0.31 -8.70
CA ILE A 81 7.67 -1.16 -9.72
C ILE A 81 6.21 -1.36 -9.33
N VAL A 82 5.36 -0.42 -9.76
CA VAL A 82 3.93 -0.46 -9.57
C VAL A 82 3.30 -1.31 -10.66
N LYS A 83 2.64 -2.40 -10.27
CA LYS A 83 1.95 -3.30 -11.19
C LYS A 83 0.46 -3.25 -10.93
N LYS A 84 -0.31 -3.32 -12.01
CA LYS A 84 -1.76 -3.42 -11.95
C LYS A 84 -2.15 -4.87 -11.63
N VAL A 85 -3.05 -5.07 -10.67
CA VAL A 85 -3.59 -6.41 -10.39
C VAL A 85 -4.53 -6.78 -11.54
N PRO A 86 -4.36 -7.95 -12.19
CA PRO A 86 -5.28 -8.41 -13.22
C PRO A 86 -6.67 -8.62 -12.61
N SER A 87 -7.69 -8.02 -13.21
CA SER A 87 -9.07 -8.42 -12.98
C SER A 87 -9.26 -9.81 -13.59
N ASN A 88 -9.67 -10.81 -12.79
CA ASN A 88 -10.14 -12.09 -13.33
C ASN A 88 -11.42 -11.90 -14.16
#